data_AF-A0A2T1E2C8-F1
#
_entry.id   AF-A0A2T1E2C8-F1
#
_cell.length_a   1.000
_cell.length_b   1.000
_cell.length_c   1.000
_cell.angle_alpha   90.00
_cell.angle_beta   90.00
_cell.angle_gamma   90.00
#
_symmetry.space_group_name_H-M   'P 1'
#
loop_
_entity.id
_entity.type
_entity.pdbx_description
1 polymer ?
#
loop_
_entity_poly.entity_id
_entity_poly.type
_entity_poly.pdbx_seq_one_letter_code
_entity_poly.pdbx_strand_id
1 'polypeptide(L)'
;MSNTGRDKKLASFNCDESLWQSFKSRCQQKGTTATATLTRFIQLYLDGSLDDLDVNPLDKRLDERVKASVDEYLATRLDSLQSQVTALSEKVAFLEGAEAATQSPRSKTKAVIARKEPEFWFIQQRAKHLGLEISASQRMKVEMWANESYKERHGQVPQKQLYRGTQASVYPAKDVDIVDATIKGVVRGG
;
A
#
# COMPACT_ATOMS: atom_id res chain seq x y z
N MET A 1 77.91 -16.47 -17.78
CA MET A 1 77.40 -16.82 -16.44
C MET A 1 76.41 -15.73 -16.02
N SER A 2 75.11 -16.04 -16.06
CA SER A 2 74.04 -15.04 -15.95
C SER A 2 73.67 -14.81 -14.48
N ASN A 3 73.90 -13.60 -13.97
CA ASN A 3 73.59 -13.14 -12.60
C ASN A 3 72.08 -13.01 -12.35
N THR A 4 71.32 -14.10 -12.46
CA THR A 4 69.88 -14.14 -12.13
C THR A 4 69.70 -14.70 -10.73
N GLY A 5 69.87 -13.85 -9.70
CA GLY A 5 69.62 -14.28 -8.31
C GLY A 5 70.08 -13.38 -7.17
N ARG A 6 70.78 -12.26 -7.42
CA ARG A 6 71.39 -11.47 -6.34
C ARG A 6 70.42 -10.80 -5.36
N ASP A 7 69.18 -10.52 -5.79
CA ASP A 7 68.19 -9.81 -4.95
C ASP A 7 66.92 -10.60 -4.63
N LYS A 8 66.93 -11.93 -4.85
CA LYS A 8 65.75 -12.79 -4.62
C LYS A 8 65.95 -13.61 -3.35
N LYS A 9 65.02 -13.48 -2.39
CA LYS A 9 64.96 -14.34 -1.19
C LYS A 9 63.94 -15.46 -1.39
N LEU A 10 64.31 -16.66 -0.97
CA LEU A 10 63.37 -17.78 -0.85
C LEU A 10 62.61 -17.63 0.47
N ALA A 11 61.28 -17.58 0.38
CA ALA A 11 60.39 -17.66 1.51
C ALA A 11 59.86 -19.10 1.61
N SER A 12 59.91 -19.67 2.81
CA SER A 12 59.21 -20.92 3.13
C SER A 12 58.08 -20.58 4.09
N PHE A 13 56.93 -21.22 3.89
CA PHE A 13 55.76 -21.06 4.75
C PHE A 13 55.08 -22.43 4.89
N ASN A 14 54.40 -22.62 6.02
CA ASN A 14 53.65 -23.83 6.27
C ASN A 14 52.25 -23.70 5.62
N CYS A 15 51.81 -24.75 4.93
CA CYS A 15 50.55 -24.77 4.19
C CYS A 15 50.03 -26.21 4.13
N ASP A 16 48.72 -26.38 4.22
CA ASP A 16 48.10 -27.70 4.07
C ASP A 16 48.35 -28.26 2.66
N GLU A 17 48.76 -29.53 2.58
CA GLU A 17 49.12 -30.17 1.31
C GLU A 17 47.95 -30.16 0.32
N SER A 18 46.73 -30.45 0.77
CA SER A 18 45.54 -30.45 -0.07
C SER A 18 45.21 -29.06 -0.63
N LEU A 19 45.42 -28.01 0.18
CA LEU A 19 45.22 -26.63 -0.22
C LEU A 19 46.30 -26.19 -1.23
N TRP A 20 47.55 -26.57 -0.98
CA TRP A 20 48.67 -26.29 -1.87
C TRP A 20 48.52 -26.96 -3.25
N GLN A 21 48.07 -28.21 -3.30
CA GLN A 21 47.81 -28.91 -4.55
C GLN A 21 46.66 -28.26 -5.33
N SER A 22 45.58 -27.89 -4.64
CA SER A 22 44.44 -27.18 -5.25
C SER A 22 44.88 -25.83 -5.83
N PHE A 23 45.70 -25.08 -5.10
CA PHE A 23 46.27 -23.82 -5.57
C PHE A 23 47.13 -24.01 -6.82
N LYS A 24 48.05 -24.99 -6.82
CA LYS A 24 48.89 -25.32 -7.99
C LYS A 24 48.06 -25.69 -9.21
N SER A 25 47.05 -26.53 -9.05
CA SER A 25 46.16 -26.93 -10.13
C SER A 25 45.44 -25.71 -10.74
N ARG A 26 44.94 -24.80 -9.89
CA ARG A 26 44.29 -23.56 -10.34
C ARG A 26 45.25 -22.61 -11.06
N CYS A 27 46.51 -22.51 -10.61
CA CYS A 27 47.54 -21.75 -11.33
C CYS A 27 47.78 -22.33 -12.73
N GLN A 28 47.92 -23.65 -12.84
CA GLN A 28 48.12 -24.33 -14.14
C GLN A 28 46.93 -24.11 -15.08
N GLN A 29 45.70 -24.21 -14.58
CA GLN A 29 44.49 -23.93 -15.37
C GLN A 29 44.45 -22.50 -15.90
N LYS A 30 44.99 -21.53 -15.15
CA LYS A 30 45.08 -20.12 -15.57
C LYS A 30 46.34 -19.80 -16.39
N GLY A 31 47.19 -20.79 -16.67
CA GLY A 31 48.46 -20.60 -17.37
C GLY A 31 49.47 -19.78 -16.57
N THR A 32 49.37 -19.74 -15.24
CA THR A 32 50.30 -19.02 -14.36
C THR A 32 51.11 -19.97 -13.47
N THR A 33 52.20 -19.46 -12.88
CA THR A 33 52.98 -20.22 -11.88
C THR A 33 52.58 -19.82 -10.46
N ALA A 34 52.82 -20.72 -9.51
CA ALA A 34 52.60 -20.45 -8.08
C ALA A 34 53.39 -19.20 -7.63
N THR A 35 54.65 -19.10 -8.03
CA THR A 35 55.51 -17.94 -7.71
C THR A 35 54.94 -16.65 -8.29
N ALA A 36 54.59 -16.60 -9.58
CA ALA A 36 54.05 -15.39 -10.19
C ALA A 36 52.72 -14.97 -9.54
N THR A 37 51.89 -15.95 -9.18
CA THR A 37 50.60 -15.71 -8.52
C THR A 37 50.82 -15.16 -7.10
N LEU A 38 51.71 -15.76 -6.32
CA LEU A 38 52.04 -15.29 -4.96
C LEU A 38 52.70 -13.91 -4.97
N THR A 39 53.64 -13.65 -5.88
CA THR A 39 54.24 -12.31 -6.02
C THR A 39 53.18 -11.27 -6.33
N ARG A 40 52.23 -11.58 -7.20
CA ARG A 40 51.11 -10.68 -7.52
C ARG A 40 50.21 -10.45 -6.32
N PHE A 41 49.91 -11.48 -5.52
CA PHE A 41 49.15 -11.30 -4.28
C PHE A 41 49.87 -10.41 -3.28
N ILE A 42 51.19 -10.57 -3.11
CA ILE A 42 51.99 -9.70 -2.24
C ILE A 42 51.93 -8.24 -2.73
N GLN A 43 52.02 -8.00 -4.04
CA GLN A 43 51.88 -6.66 -4.60
C GLN A 43 50.49 -6.07 -4.32
N LEU A 44 49.43 -6.82 -4.61
CA LEU A 44 48.05 -6.37 -4.35
C LEU A 44 47.79 -6.10 -2.87
N TYR A 45 48.44 -6.86 -1.97
CA TYR A 45 48.37 -6.63 -0.54
C TYR A 45 49.04 -5.31 -0.14
N LEU A 46 50.23 -5.04 -0.67
CA LEU A 46 50.96 -3.80 -0.39
C LEU A 46 50.27 -2.56 -0.98
N ASP A 47 49.58 -2.73 -2.11
CA ASP A 47 48.85 -1.65 -2.79
C ASP A 47 47.48 -1.36 -2.15
N GLY A 48 47.10 -2.04 -1.05
CA GLY A 48 45.81 -1.89 -0.36
C GLY A 48 44.61 -2.41 -1.15
N SER A 49 44.81 -2.97 -2.34
CA SER A 49 43.75 -3.49 -3.21
C SER A 49 43.10 -4.78 -2.68
N LEU A 50 43.67 -5.39 -1.64
CA LEU A 50 43.11 -6.57 -0.97
C LEU A 50 42.29 -6.21 0.28
N ASP A 51 42.30 -4.97 0.74
CA ASP A 51 41.55 -4.54 1.94
C ASP A 51 40.02 -4.56 1.71
N ASP A 52 39.58 -4.56 0.45
CA ASP A 52 38.17 -4.67 0.04
C ASP A 52 37.68 -6.12 -0.19
N LEU A 53 38.49 -7.14 0.12
CA LEU A 53 38.09 -8.56 -0.07
C LEU A 53 36.92 -9.01 0.80
N ASP A 54 36.60 -8.26 1.86
CA ASP A 54 35.47 -8.53 2.75
C ASP A 54 34.12 -8.04 2.17
N VAL A 55 34.16 -7.30 1.06
CA VAL A 55 32.95 -6.88 0.35
C VAL A 55 32.64 -7.92 -0.71
N ASN A 56 31.85 -8.92 -0.33
CA ASN A 56 31.43 -10.02 -1.21
C ASN A 56 30.96 -9.45 -2.56
N PRO A 57 31.71 -9.64 -3.67
CA PRO A 57 31.41 -8.98 -4.95
C PRO A 57 30.06 -9.40 -5.56
N LEU A 58 29.53 -10.53 -5.06
CA LEU A 58 28.18 -11.01 -5.35
C LEU A 58 27.10 -10.10 -4.78
N ASP A 59 27.35 -9.47 -3.63
CA ASP A 59 26.39 -8.63 -2.90
C ASP A 59 26.16 -7.31 -3.65
N LYS A 60 27.25 -6.63 -4.06
CA LYS A 60 27.18 -5.40 -4.87
C LYS A 60 26.44 -5.61 -6.21
N ARG A 61 26.69 -6.74 -6.88
CA ARG A 61 25.99 -7.06 -8.15
C ARG A 61 24.52 -7.39 -7.94
N LEU A 62 24.17 -7.97 -6.80
CA LEU A 62 22.79 -8.22 -6.45
C LEU A 62 22.08 -6.91 -6.14
N ASP A 63 22.70 -6.04 -5.33
CA ASP A 63 22.19 -4.72 -4.98
C ASP A 63 21.93 -3.85 -6.22
N GLU A 64 22.86 -3.83 -7.18
CA GLU A 64 22.69 -3.10 -8.44
C GLU A 64 21.52 -3.64 -9.27
N ARG A 65 21.36 -4.97 -9.35
CA ARG A 65 20.25 -5.60 -10.08
C ARG A 65 18.90 -5.38 -9.40
N VAL A 66 18.86 -5.45 -8.08
CA VAL A 66 17.65 -5.16 -7.29
C VAL A 66 17.25 -3.71 -7.46
N LYS A 67 18.21 -2.78 -7.37
CA LYS A 67 17.96 -1.36 -7.58
C LYS A 67 17.40 -1.07 -8.97
N ALA A 68 18.04 -1.61 -10.02
CA ALA A 68 17.55 -1.44 -11.39
C ALA A 68 16.13 -2.00 -11.58
N SER A 69 15.82 -3.16 -11.00
CA SER A 69 14.48 -3.77 -11.08
C SER A 69 13.42 -2.94 -10.35
N VAL A 70 13.77 -2.34 -9.20
CA VAL A 70 12.87 -1.47 -8.45
C VAL A 70 12.63 -0.16 -9.22
N ASP A 71 13.67 0.44 -9.80
CA ASP A 71 13.58 1.67 -10.58
C ASP A 71 12.67 1.48 -11.81
N GLU A 72 12.80 0.35 -12.51
CA GLU A 72 11.93 0.00 -13.65
C GLU A 72 10.46 -0.20 -13.22
N TYR A 73 10.23 -0.88 -12.10
CA TYR A 73 8.90 -1.07 -11.54
C TYR A 73 8.26 0.24 -11.10
N LEU A 74 9.04 1.15 -10.51
CA LEU A 74 8.58 2.46 -10.10
C LEU A 74 8.26 3.33 -11.31
N ALA A 75 9.12 3.39 -12.32
CA ALA A 75 8.87 4.18 -13.53
C ALA A 75 7.54 3.79 -14.20
N THR A 76 7.33 2.49 -14.42
CA THR A 76 6.11 1.98 -15.08
C THR A 76 4.84 2.20 -14.26
N ARG A 77 4.88 2.01 -12.94
CA ARG A 77 3.69 2.23 -12.09
C ARG A 77 3.41 3.69 -11.82
N LEU A 78 4.45 4.51 -11.67
CA LEU A 78 4.30 5.92 -11.28
C LEU A 78 3.71 6.73 -12.43
N ASP A 79 4.12 6.46 -13.67
CA ASP A 79 3.52 7.05 -14.87
C ASP A 79 2.05 6.64 -15.04
N SER A 80 1.75 5.35 -14.83
CA SER A 80 0.36 4.86 -14.88
C SER A 80 -0.52 5.49 -13.80
N LEU A 81 0.01 5.67 -12.58
CA LEU A 81 -0.73 6.29 -11.48
C LEU A 81 -0.91 7.78 -11.71
N GLN A 82 0.12 8.49 -12.18
CA GLN A 82 0.01 9.90 -12.54
C GLN A 82 -1.01 10.12 -13.65
N SER A 83 -1.02 9.29 -14.69
CA SER A 83 -2.02 9.34 -15.75
C SER A 83 -3.45 9.16 -15.21
N GLN A 84 -3.66 8.21 -14.29
CA GLN A 84 -4.96 8.01 -13.63
C GLN A 84 -5.37 9.20 -12.75
N VAL A 85 -4.43 9.78 -12.00
CA VAL A 85 -4.68 10.95 -11.15
C VAL A 85 -5.04 12.17 -12.00
N THR A 86 -4.35 12.40 -13.11
CA THR A 86 -4.66 13.49 -14.05
C THR A 86 -6.04 13.28 -14.65
N ALA A 87 -6.36 12.09 -15.15
CA ALA A 87 -7.68 11.79 -15.73
C ALA A 87 -8.82 11.92 -14.71
N LEU A 88 -8.58 11.53 -13.44
CA LEU A 88 -9.55 11.73 -12.37
C LEU A 88 -9.69 13.21 -12.02
N SER A 89 -8.60 13.96 -11.96
CA SER A 89 -8.61 15.40 -11.68
C SER A 89 -9.34 16.19 -12.76
N GLU A 90 -9.15 15.85 -14.04
CA GLU A 90 -9.91 16.43 -15.16
C GLU A 90 -11.40 16.12 -15.07
N LYS A 91 -11.76 14.88 -14.70
CA LYS A 91 -13.17 14.50 -14.48
C LYS A 91 -13.78 15.26 -13.30
N VAL A 92 -13.02 15.47 -12.22
CA VAL A 92 -13.45 16.26 -11.07
C VAL A 92 -13.66 17.70 -11.49
N ALA A 93 -12.69 18.33 -12.17
CA ALA A 93 -12.82 19.69 -12.68
C ALA A 93 -13.99 19.86 -13.65
N PHE A 94 -14.28 18.85 -14.49
CA PHE A 94 -15.45 18.84 -15.36
C PHE A 94 -16.76 18.78 -14.57
N LEU A 95 -16.83 17.92 -13.54
CA LEU A 95 -18.01 17.81 -12.67
C LEU A 95 -18.20 19.08 -11.83
N GLU A 96 -17.14 19.66 -11.30
CA GLU A 96 -17.14 20.93 -10.58
C GLU A 96 -17.53 22.10 -11.50
N GLY A 97 -17.05 22.11 -12.74
CA GLY A 97 -17.45 23.08 -13.76
C GLY A 97 -18.92 22.93 -14.16
N ALA A 98 -19.42 21.70 -14.26
CA ALA A 98 -20.84 21.44 -14.49
C ALA A 98 -21.71 21.86 -13.28
N GLU A 99 -21.24 21.63 -12.05
CA GLU A 99 -21.88 22.13 -10.83
C GLU A 99 -21.85 23.66 -10.75
N ALA A 100 -20.75 24.30 -11.13
CA ALA A 100 -20.61 25.76 -11.12
C ALA A 100 -21.46 26.42 -12.22
N ALA A 101 -21.53 25.83 -13.42
CA ALA A 101 -22.41 26.29 -14.50
C ALA A 101 -23.90 26.09 -14.16
N THR A 102 -24.24 25.14 -13.28
CA THR A 102 -25.58 25.01 -12.70
C THR A 102 -25.81 25.88 -11.44
N GLN A 103 -24.79 26.61 -10.98
CA GLN A 103 -24.83 27.43 -9.77
C GLN A 103 -24.42 28.89 -10.02
N SER A 104 -25.25 29.65 -10.74
CA SER A 104 -25.41 31.09 -10.50
C SER A 104 -26.77 31.61 -11.00
N PRO A 105 -27.56 32.39 -10.23
CA PRO A 105 -27.52 32.64 -8.80
C PRO A 105 -28.60 31.80 -8.10
N ARG A 106 -28.22 30.78 -7.30
CA ARG A 106 -29.19 30.03 -6.48
C ARG A 106 -29.45 30.74 -5.15
N SER A 107 -29.94 31.97 -5.22
CA SER A 107 -30.91 32.42 -4.21
C SER A 107 -32.23 31.69 -4.53
N LYS A 108 -32.65 30.78 -3.64
CA LYS A 108 -33.91 30.01 -3.70
C LYS A 108 -33.97 28.73 -4.57
N THR A 109 -32.91 27.91 -4.63
CA THR A 109 -33.04 26.56 -5.24
C THR A 109 -32.46 25.44 -4.37
N LYS A 110 -32.70 25.52 -3.06
CA LYS A 110 -32.69 24.35 -2.16
C LYS A 110 -33.99 23.52 -2.25
N ALA A 111 -34.92 23.89 -3.13
CA ALA A 111 -36.30 23.38 -3.11
C ALA A 111 -36.71 22.49 -4.29
N VAL A 112 -35.90 22.33 -5.36
CA VAL A 112 -36.38 21.67 -6.60
C VAL A 112 -35.31 20.79 -7.26
N ILE A 113 -34.62 19.95 -6.49
CA ILE A 113 -34.23 18.64 -7.03
C ILE A 113 -35.35 17.72 -6.55
N ALA A 114 -36.15 17.27 -7.50
CA ALA A 114 -37.24 16.33 -7.27
C ALA A 114 -36.72 15.17 -6.42
N ARG A 115 -37.32 15.08 -5.23
CA ARG A 115 -37.05 14.13 -4.16
C ARG A 115 -37.28 12.71 -4.68
N LYS A 116 -36.27 12.07 -5.29
CA LYS A 116 -36.24 10.61 -5.24
C LYS A 116 -35.86 10.27 -3.82
N GLU A 117 -36.83 9.77 -3.05
CA GLU A 117 -36.53 9.20 -1.75
C GLU A 117 -35.44 8.13 -1.96
N PRO A 118 -34.37 8.13 -1.16
CA PRO A 118 -33.44 7.01 -1.10
C PRO A 118 -34.23 5.70 -1.05
N GLU A 119 -33.81 4.73 -1.87
CA GLU A 119 -34.39 3.39 -1.88
C GLU A 119 -34.30 2.74 -0.48
N PHE A 120 -33.30 3.17 0.29
CA PHE A 120 -32.95 2.67 1.59
C PHE A 120 -32.63 3.81 2.56
N TRP A 121 -33.10 3.67 3.80
CA TRP A 121 -32.91 4.65 4.85
C TRP A 121 -32.16 4.07 6.05
N PHE A 122 -31.13 4.80 6.48
CA PHE A 122 -30.52 4.63 7.79
C PHE A 122 -31.24 5.52 8.81
N ILE A 123 -31.38 5.06 10.05
CA ILE A 123 -32.08 5.79 11.13
C ILE A 123 -31.53 7.21 11.31
N GLN A 124 -30.21 7.39 11.30
CA GLN A 124 -29.58 8.70 11.48
C GLN A 124 -29.86 9.65 10.30
N GLN A 125 -29.91 9.11 9.08
CA GLN A 125 -30.28 9.90 7.90
C GLN A 125 -31.76 10.26 7.92
N ARG A 126 -32.63 9.33 8.33
CA ARG A 126 -34.06 9.56 8.41
C ARG A 126 -34.44 10.56 9.51
N ALA A 127 -33.81 10.48 10.68
CA ALA A 127 -33.99 11.47 11.75
C ALA A 127 -33.64 12.88 11.27
N LYS A 128 -32.48 13.03 10.61
CA LYS A 128 -32.08 14.31 10.01
C LYS A 128 -33.06 14.78 8.94
N HIS A 129 -33.60 13.86 8.13
CA HIS A 129 -34.62 14.18 7.12
C HIS A 129 -35.94 14.66 7.74
N LEU A 130 -36.31 14.11 8.91
CA LEU A 130 -37.45 14.56 9.70
C LEU A 130 -37.19 15.86 10.49
N GLY A 131 -35.98 16.42 10.41
CA GLY A 131 -35.57 17.60 11.19
C GLY A 131 -35.40 17.32 12.69
N LEU A 132 -35.16 16.06 13.06
CA LEU A 132 -34.99 15.63 14.44
C LEU A 132 -33.53 15.26 14.70
N GLU A 133 -33.02 15.69 15.85
CA GLU A 133 -31.73 15.23 16.36
C GLU A 133 -31.96 14.10 17.37
N ILE A 134 -31.20 13.02 17.21
CA ILE A 134 -31.25 11.85 18.09
C ILE A 134 -29.87 11.59 18.68
N SER A 135 -29.79 11.39 19.99
CA SER A 135 -28.57 11.01 20.69
C SER A 135 -28.17 9.56 20.37
N ALA A 136 -26.95 9.15 20.75
CA ALA A 136 -26.50 7.77 20.56
C ALA A 136 -27.38 6.75 21.31
N SER A 137 -27.85 7.08 22.51
CA SER A 137 -28.74 6.22 23.29
C SER A 137 -30.15 6.14 22.70
N GLN A 138 -30.67 7.28 22.20
CA GLN A 138 -31.94 7.31 21.47
C GLN A 138 -31.85 6.52 20.16
N ARG A 139 -30.74 6.66 19.42
CA ARG A 139 -30.50 5.88 18.20
C ARG A 139 -30.54 4.37 18.47
N MET A 140 -29.88 3.90 19.54
CA MET A 140 -29.89 2.49 19.91
C MET A 140 -31.32 2.00 20.22
N LYS A 141 -32.09 2.80 20.96
CA LYS A 141 -33.51 2.51 21.22
C LYS A 141 -34.30 2.43 19.91
N VAL A 142 -34.20 3.45 19.06
CA VAL A 142 -34.90 3.47 17.76
C VAL A 142 -34.53 2.24 16.93
N GLU A 143 -33.26 1.86 16.87
CA GLU A 143 -32.82 0.68 16.11
C GLU A 143 -33.43 -0.62 16.64
N MET A 144 -33.46 -0.79 17.97
CA MET A 144 -34.10 -1.94 18.60
C MET A 144 -35.60 -2.01 18.27
N TRP A 145 -36.35 -0.92 18.50
CA TRP A 145 -37.81 -0.90 18.29
C TRP A 145 -38.19 -0.99 16.80
N ALA A 146 -37.43 -0.34 15.93
CA ALA A 146 -37.66 -0.40 14.49
C ALA A 146 -37.33 -1.78 13.91
N ASN A 147 -36.30 -2.46 14.43
CA ASN A 147 -36.02 -3.85 14.06
C ASN A 147 -37.14 -4.79 14.50
N GLU A 148 -37.66 -4.65 15.72
CA GLU A 148 -38.76 -5.48 16.21
C GLU A 148 -40.03 -5.26 15.38
N SER A 149 -40.39 -4.00 15.12
CA SER A 149 -41.55 -3.64 14.30
C SER A 149 -41.42 -4.13 12.86
N TYR A 150 -40.21 -4.09 12.28
CA TYR A 150 -39.95 -4.60 10.94
C TYR A 150 -40.05 -6.13 10.90
N LYS A 151 -39.56 -6.81 11.95
CA LYS A 151 -39.67 -8.26 12.11
C LYS A 151 -41.11 -8.71 12.30
N GLU A 152 -41.93 -7.95 13.03
CA GLU A 152 -43.38 -8.23 13.13
C GLU A 152 -44.07 -8.16 11.76
N ARG A 153 -43.68 -7.20 10.91
CA ARG A 153 -44.28 -7.02 9.59
C ARG A 153 -43.81 -8.04 8.56
N HIS A 154 -42.52 -8.39 8.55
CA HIS A 154 -41.90 -9.19 7.48
C HIS A 154 -41.39 -10.57 7.94
N GLY A 155 -41.50 -10.90 9.23
CA GLY A 155 -40.99 -12.14 9.81
C GLY A 155 -39.46 -12.22 9.92
N GLN A 156 -38.73 -11.20 9.49
CA GLN A 156 -37.26 -11.17 9.44
C GLN A 156 -36.72 -9.79 9.83
N VAL A 157 -35.47 -9.75 10.30
CA VAL A 157 -34.79 -8.49 10.63
C VAL A 157 -34.37 -7.72 9.39
N PRO A 158 -34.24 -6.37 9.46
CA PRO A 158 -33.77 -5.57 8.34
C PRO A 158 -32.35 -5.94 7.92
N GLN A 159 -32.03 -5.71 6.64
CA GLN A 159 -30.69 -5.91 6.12
C GLN A 159 -29.69 -4.97 6.81
N LYS A 160 -28.49 -5.46 7.11
CA LYS A 160 -27.40 -4.64 7.64
C LYS A 160 -26.47 -4.18 6.52
N GLN A 161 -26.10 -2.90 6.55
CA GLN A 161 -25.07 -2.35 5.67
C GLN A 161 -24.05 -1.55 6.48
N LEU A 162 -22.85 -1.42 5.91
CA LEU A 162 -21.76 -0.69 6.53
C LEU A 162 -22.01 0.82 6.36
N TYR A 163 -22.18 1.52 7.47
CA TYR A 163 -22.42 2.97 7.51
C TYR A 163 -21.40 3.63 8.44
N ARG A 164 -20.54 4.48 7.87
CA ARG A 164 -19.46 5.18 8.61
C ARG A 164 -18.61 4.23 9.47
N GLY A 165 -18.21 3.08 8.91
CA GLY A 165 -17.38 2.10 9.60
C GLY A 165 -18.12 1.19 10.59
N THR A 166 -19.43 1.38 10.81
CA THR A 166 -20.24 0.54 11.71
C THR A 166 -21.36 -0.15 10.94
N GLN A 167 -21.68 -1.41 11.25
CA GLN A 167 -22.87 -2.06 10.68
C GLN A 167 -24.15 -1.42 11.24
N ALA A 168 -25.06 -1.02 10.36
CA ALA A 168 -26.34 -0.43 10.74
C ALA A 168 -27.49 -1.06 9.95
N SER A 169 -28.66 -1.15 10.60
CA SER A 169 -29.89 -1.66 10.00
C SER A 169 -30.43 -0.69 8.95
N VAL A 170 -30.91 -1.22 7.83
CA VAL A 170 -31.36 -0.45 6.66
C VAL A 170 -32.79 -0.80 6.31
N TYR A 171 -33.62 0.22 6.11
CA TYR A 171 -35.05 0.07 5.87
C TYR A 171 -35.40 0.50 4.44
N PRO A 172 -36.10 -0.33 3.65
CA PRO A 172 -36.61 0.04 2.34
C PRO A 172 -37.60 1.21 2.42
N ALA A 173 -37.74 1.98 1.35
CA ALA A 173 -38.68 3.11 1.26
C ALA A 173 -40.13 2.76 1.68
N LYS A 174 -40.60 1.55 1.36
CA LYS A 174 -41.94 1.04 1.72
C LYS A 174 -42.16 0.82 3.22
N ASP A 175 -41.09 0.75 4.02
CA ASP A 175 -41.11 0.46 5.46
C ASP A 175 -40.54 1.62 6.30
N VAL A 176 -40.42 2.80 5.69
CA VAL A 176 -39.94 4.02 6.36
C VAL A 176 -40.91 4.50 7.44
N ASP A 177 -42.19 4.16 7.32
CA ASP A 177 -43.21 4.46 8.33
C ASP A 177 -42.87 3.88 9.70
N ILE A 178 -42.26 2.69 9.73
CA ILE A 178 -41.77 2.04 10.97
C ILE A 178 -40.68 2.90 11.62
N VAL A 179 -39.73 3.37 10.83
CA VAL A 179 -38.62 4.20 11.28
C VAL A 179 -39.13 5.57 11.75
N ASP A 180 -40.07 6.16 11.04
CA ASP A 180 -40.65 7.45 11.39
C ASP A 180 -41.44 7.39 12.70
N ALA A 181 -42.27 6.35 12.88
CA ALA A 181 -43.06 6.15 14.08
C ALA A 181 -42.15 5.96 15.31
N THR A 182 -41.11 5.14 15.17
CA THR A 182 -40.16 4.86 16.26
C THR A 182 -39.28 6.06 16.60
N ILE A 183 -38.77 6.80 15.61
CA ILE A 183 -38.03 8.05 15.86
C ILE A 183 -38.91 9.06 16.62
N LYS A 184 -40.13 9.30 16.14
CA LYS A 184 -41.06 10.25 16.78
C LYS A 184 -41.44 9.80 18.20
N GLY A 185 -41.65 8.50 18.41
CA GLY A 185 -41.95 7.92 19.71
C GLY A 185 -40.81 8.08 20.71
N VAL A 186 -39.58 7.75 20.31
CA VAL A 186 -38.39 7.82 21.18
C VAL A 186 -38.00 9.28 21.48
N VAL A 187 -38.16 10.20 20.53
CA VAL A 187 -37.89 11.62 20.74
C VAL A 187 -38.93 12.27 21.66
N ARG A 188 -40.21 11.86 21.59
CA ARG A 188 -41.28 12.40 22.45
C ARG A 188 -41.30 11.81 23.86
N GLY A 189 -40.83 10.57 24.04
CA GLY A 189 -40.79 9.89 25.34
C GLY A 189 -39.44 9.93 26.03
N GLY A 190 -38.48 10.70 25.51
CA GLY A 190 -37.13 10.87 26.05
C GLY A 190 -36.98 12.08 26.94
#